data_AF-A0A7X7RVJ0-F1
#
_entry.id   AF-A0A7X7RVJ0-F1
#
_cell.length_a   1.000
_cell.length_b   1.000
_cell.length_c   1.000
_cell.angle_alpha   90.00
_cell.angle_beta   90.00
_cell.angle_gamma   90.00
#
_symmetry.space_group_name_H-M   'P 1'
#
loop_
_entity.id
_entity.type
_entity.pdbx_description
1 polymer ?
#
loop_
_entity_poly.entity_id
_entity_poly.type
_entity_poly.pdbx_seq_one_letter_code
_entity_poly.pdbx_strand_id
1 'polypeptide(L)'
;MTFFICLLLCLSCFGNEAIRRVGTSQVIHWRYSERDSFLIKLQDEDWTEYQAIAFKLVANKRSSISPSLIFSSEDKDSPGMDYYNVSIPLNQVGAREIVIPFDRIRKVRNPIGWHKIDYFQMHADWTGQKRHDRDVVLEIHDLRLVKGDFTDNAKGPRMDDKEFFSLLDYDRPELAKVKSAADTGDYKQAGHFLAEHIRNRTHPTWVLDRRNRPTKGVAPIV
;
A
#
# COMPACT_ATOMS: atom_id res chain seq x y z
N MET A 1 22.74 -26.56 -44.55
CA MET A 1 22.27 -25.30 -43.93
C MET A 1 21.70 -25.66 -42.57
N THR A 2 22.33 -25.13 -41.53
CA THR A 2 22.34 -25.63 -40.16
C THR A 2 21.16 -25.12 -39.36
N PHE A 3 20.55 -26.04 -38.60
CA PHE A 3 19.59 -25.80 -37.52
C PHE A 3 20.10 -24.78 -36.50
N PHE A 4 19.22 -23.88 -36.03
CA PHE A 4 19.34 -23.30 -34.69
C PHE A 4 17.97 -23.28 -34.02
N ILE A 5 17.75 -24.31 -33.19
CA ILE A 5 16.77 -24.38 -32.13
C ILE A 5 17.43 -23.74 -30.90
N CYS A 6 16.77 -22.79 -30.26
CA CYS A 6 17.06 -22.38 -28.88
C CYS A 6 15.72 -22.01 -28.23
N LEU A 7 15.04 -23.02 -27.70
CA LEU A 7 14.97 -23.41 -26.29
C LEU A 7 13.91 -22.61 -25.50
N LEU A 8 12.80 -23.30 -25.33
CA LEU A 8 11.75 -23.16 -24.33
C LEU A 8 12.29 -23.04 -22.89
N LEU A 9 11.58 -22.27 -22.05
CA LEU A 9 11.06 -22.56 -20.68
C LEU A 9 11.05 -21.27 -19.85
N CYS A 10 9.87 -20.67 -19.63
CA CYS A 10 8.91 -20.98 -18.56
C CYS A 10 9.25 -20.22 -17.27
N LEU A 11 8.48 -19.17 -16.97
CA LEU A 11 8.11 -18.80 -15.60
C LEU A 11 6.98 -17.77 -15.63
N SER A 12 5.75 -18.23 -15.46
CA SER A 12 4.72 -17.57 -14.63
C SER A 12 3.40 -18.36 -14.71
N CYS A 13 3.36 -19.48 -14.00
CA CYS A 13 2.13 -19.87 -13.32
C CYS A 13 1.95 -18.89 -12.16
N PHE A 14 1.23 -17.80 -12.38
CA PHE A 14 0.59 -17.01 -11.34
C PHE A 14 -0.79 -16.65 -11.87
N GLY A 15 -1.79 -16.76 -11.00
CA GLY A 15 -3.21 -16.84 -11.34
C GLY A 15 -3.70 -15.72 -12.27
N ASN A 16 -4.79 -16.03 -12.97
CA ASN A 16 -5.66 -15.07 -13.65
C ASN A 16 -6.24 -14.05 -12.64
N GLU A 17 -5.43 -13.14 -12.12
CA GLU A 17 -5.91 -11.89 -11.57
C GLU A 17 -6.25 -10.99 -12.76
N ALA A 18 -7.51 -10.56 -12.85
CA ALA A 18 -7.99 -9.72 -13.94
C ALA A 18 -7.32 -8.33 -13.88
N ILE A 19 -6.15 -8.21 -14.49
CA ILE A 19 -5.39 -6.97 -14.62
C ILE A 19 -5.98 -6.12 -15.75
N ARG A 20 -6.39 -4.89 -15.44
CA ARG A 20 -6.91 -3.94 -16.43
C ARG A 20 -5.96 -2.76 -16.60
N ARG A 21 -5.37 -2.60 -17.79
CA ARG A 21 -4.53 -1.44 -18.11
C ARG A 21 -5.38 -0.16 -18.19
N VAL A 22 -4.85 0.90 -17.61
CA VAL A 22 -5.44 2.25 -17.58
C VAL A 22 -4.75 3.12 -18.63
N GLY A 23 -5.53 3.68 -19.56
CA GLY A 23 -5.02 4.54 -20.64
C GLY A 23 -4.38 3.80 -21.81
N THR A 24 -3.79 4.54 -22.75
CA THR A 24 -3.02 3.97 -23.87
C THR A 24 -1.70 3.39 -23.33
N SER A 25 -1.34 2.17 -23.74
CA SER A 25 -0.10 1.46 -23.38
C SER A 25 1.16 2.21 -23.82
N GLN A 26 1.46 3.33 -23.18
CA GLN A 26 2.63 4.17 -23.41
C GLN A 26 3.44 4.26 -22.12
N VAL A 27 4.76 4.21 -22.27
CA VAL A 27 5.69 4.52 -21.19
C VAL A 27 5.65 6.03 -20.96
N ILE A 28 5.37 6.45 -19.74
CA ILE A 28 5.44 7.86 -19.38
C ILE A 28 6.88 8.14 -18.98
N HIS A 29 7.57 8.95 -19.79
CA HIS A 29 8.93 9.40 -19.49
C HIS A 29 8.84 10.82 -18.94
N TRP A 30 9.21 11.00 -17.67
CA TRP A 30 9.02 12.26 -16.96
C TRP A 30 10.33 12.76 -16.37
N ARG A 31 10.80 13.91 -16.87
CA ARG A 31 11.97 14.62 -16.35
C ARG A 31 11.52 15.83 -15.56
N TYR A 32 11.97 15.92 -14.32
CA TYR A 32 11.67 17.07 -13.45
C TYR A 32 12.28 18.36 -14.02
N SER A 33 13.38 18.28 -14.77
CA SER A 33 13.97 19.42 -15.47
C SER A 33 13.08 20.06 -16.54
N GLU A 34 12.14 19.31 -17.11
CA GLU A 34 11.27 19.77 -18.19
C GLU A 34 9.91 20.24 -17.69
N ARG A 35 9.31 19.51 -16.75
CA ARG A 35 7.97 19.79 -16.23
C ARG A 35 7.84 19.30 -14.79
N ASP A 36 7.15 20.08 -13.98
CA ASP A 36 6.92 19.78 -12.56
C ASP A 36 5.78 18.80 -12.34
N SER A 37 4.96 18.56 -13.37
CA SER A 37 3.86 17.60 -13.33
C SER A 37 3.48 17.11 -14.72
N PHE A 38 2.71 16.02 -14.76
CA PHE A 38 1.95 15.60 -15.93
C PHE A 38 0.57 15.14 -15.48
N LEU A 39 -0.39 15.21 -16.39
CA LEU A 39 -1.78 14.77 -16.17
C LEU A 39 -2.22 13.91 -17.35
N ILE A 40 -2.92 12.83 -17.03
CA ILE A 40 -3.53 11.90 -17.98
C ILE A 40 -5.03 11.93 -17.74
N LYS A 41 -5.77 12.27 -18.79
CA LYS A 41 -7.23 12.12 -18.79
C LYS A 41 -7.56 10.63 -18.88
N LEU A 42 -8.35 10.17 -17.92
CA LEU A 42 -8.82 8.80 -17.90
C LEU A 42 -10.15 8.71 -18.66
N GLN A 43 -10.47 7.49 -19.11
CA GLN A 43 -11.81 7.24 -19.64
C GLN A 43 -12.77 7.15 -18.46
N ASP A 44 -14.03 7.54 -18.67
CA ASP A 44 -15.09 7.44 -17.66
C ASP A 44 -15.36 5.96 -17.35
N GLU A 45 -14.61 5.40 -16.42
CA GLU A 45 -14.62 4.00 -16.00
C GLU A 45 -14.86 3.93 -14.48
N ASP A 46 -15.67 2.94 -14.07
CA ASP A 46 -15.96 2.69 -12.66
C ASP A 46 -14.86 1.81 -12.05
N TRP A 47 -14.13 2.34 -11.07
CA TRP A 47 -13.04 1.59 -10.41
C TRP A 47 -13.49 0.86 -9.14
N THR A 48 -14.79 0.86 -8.80
CA THR A 48 -15.29 0.27 -7.54
C THR A 48 -15.07 -1.22 -7.41
N GLU A 49 -14.95 -1.95 -8.52
CA GLU A 49 -14.67 -3.39 -8.50
C GLU A 49 -13.20 -3.73 -8.20
N TYR A 50 -12.32 -2.72 -8.20
CA TYR A 50 -10.89 -2.87 -7.98
C TYR A 50 -10.49 -2.40 -6.59
N GLN A 51 -9.35 -2.89 -6.11
CA GLN A 51 -8.86 -2.62 -4.75
C GLN A 51 -7.55 -1.84 -4.75
N ALA A 52 -6.81 -1.82 -5.85
CA ALA A 52 -5.56 -1.10 -5.98
C ALA A 52 -5.28 -0.61 -7.40
N ILE A 53 -4.36 0.35 -7.46
CA ILE A 53 -3.64 0.70 -8.68
C ILE A 53 -2.21 0.16 -8.60
N ALA A 54 -1.72 -0.37 -9.72
CA ALA A 54 -0.36 -0.86 -9.85
C ALA A 54 0.33 -0.30 -11.09
N PHE A 55 1.64 -0.18 -11.01
CA PHE A 55 2.51 0.19 -12.13
C PHE A 55 3.97 -0.10 -11.78
N LYS A 56 4.80 -0.20 -12.81
CA LYS A 56 6.25 -0.26 -12.65
C LYS A 56 6.84 1.13 -12.74
N LEU A 57 7.63 1.50 -11.73
CA LEU A 57 8.35 2.77 -11.67
C LEU A 57 9.85 2.52 -11.85
N VAL A 58 10.48 3.21 -12.79
CA VAL A 58 11.94 3.25 -12.95
C VAL A 58 12.42 4.64 -12.56
N ALA A 59 13.31 4.73 -11.58
CA ALA A 59 13.90 6.00 -11.15
C ALA A 59 15.40 6.01 -11.44
N ASN A 60 15.92 7.09 -12.03
CA ASN A 60 17.36 7.23 -12.28
C ASN A 60 18.18 7.53 -11.01
N LYS A 61 17.56 8.14 -9.98
CA LYS A 61 18.21 8.49 -8.72
C LYS A 61 17.23 8.53 -7.56
N ARG A 62 17.77 8.56 -6.33
CA ARG A 62 16.99 8.79 -5.11
C ARG A 62 16.67 10.29 -4.98
N SER A 63 15.55 10.59 -4.34
CA SER A 63 15.15 11.97 -3.99
C SER A 63 14.61 12.02 -2.57
N SER A 64 14.92 13.11 -1.85
CA SER A 64 14.34 13.42 -0.55
C SER A 64 12.89 13.93 -0.64
N ILE A 65 12.42 14.21 -1.86
CA ILE A 65 11.06 14.64 -2.15
C ILE A 65 10.34 13.50 -2.87
N SER A 66 9.23 13.10 -2.29
CA SER A 66 8.32 12.11 -2.84
C SER A 66 7.32 12.79 -3.77
N PRO A 67 7.24 12.43 -5.06
CA PRO A 67 6.16 12.92 -5.92
C PRO A 67 4.80 12.54 -5.33
N SER A 68 3.83 13.43 -5.53
CA SER A 68 2.42 13.18 -5.24
C SER A 68 1.75 12.55 -6.46
N LEU A 69 0.92 11.54 -6.21
CA LEU A 69 -0.03 10.97 -7.14
C LEU A 69 -1.40 11.48 -6.74
N ILE A 70 -2.12 12.00 -7.72
CA ILE A 70 -3.42 12.64 -7.54
C ILE A 70 -4.41 11.94 -8.48
N PHE A 71 -5.53 11.53 -7.90
CA PHE A 71 -6.66 10.97 -8.64
C PHE A 71 -7.84 11.92 -8.43
N SER A 72 -8.15 12.71 -9.45
CA SER A 72 -9.24 13.69 -9.38
C SER A 72 -10.57 12.97 -9.46
N SER A 73 -11.50 13.32 -8.57
CA SER A 73 -12.84 12.75 -8.47
C SER A 73 -13.78 13.91 -8.15
N GLU A 74 -13.89 14.82 -9.10
CA GLU A 74 -14.36 16.18 -8.85
C GLU A 74 -15.87 16.22 -8.65
N ASP A 75 -16.32 16.81 -7.55
CA ASP A 75 -17.70 17.25 -7.36
C ASP A 75 -17.82 18.71 -7.79
N LYS A 76 -18.55 18.98 -8.88
CA LYS A 76 -18.68 20.33 -9.44
C LYS A 76 -19.42 21.28 -8.50
N ASP A 77 -20.18 20.73 -7.56
CA ASP A 77 -20.99 21.50 -6.61
C ASP A 77 -20.22 21.79 -5.30
N SER A 78 -19.00 21.26 -5.16
CA SER A 78 -18.13 21.43 -3.99
C SER A 78 -17.08 22.53 -4.21
N PRO A 79 -16.77 23.35 -3.18
CA PRO A 79 -15.73 24.36 -3.30
C PRO A 79 -14.32 23.73 -3.27
N GLY A 80 -13.55 23.96 -4.34
CA GLY A 80 -12.16 23.52 -4.49
C GLY A 80 -12.03 22.13 -5.10
N MET A 81 -10.80 21.72 -5.44
CA MET A 81 -10.56 20.43 -6.09
C MET A 81 -10.79 19.26 -5.13
N ASP A 82 -11.61 18.30 -5.53
CA ASP A 82 -11.89 17.07 -4.80
C ASP A 82 -11.11 15.89 -5.40
N TYR A 83 -10.23 15.28 -4.57
CA TYR A 83 -9.28 14.30 -5.08
C TYR A 83 -8.75 13.34 -4.02
N TYR A 84 -8.15 12.26 -4.48
CA TYR A 84 -7.33 11.37 -3.68
C TYR A 84 -5.84 11.68 -3.87
N ASN A 85 -5.04 11.59 -2.81
CA ASN A 85 -3.60 11.86 -2.87
C ASN A 85 -2.79 10.84 -2.07
N VAL A 86 -1.70 10.37 -2.67
CA VAL A 86 -0.64 9.58 -2.03
C VAL A 86 0.72 10.02 -2.55
N SER A 87 1.74 10.00 -1.70
CA SER A 87 3.12 10.28 -2.12
C SER A 87 3.94 9.00 -2.22
N ILE A 88 4.80 8.90 -3.23
CA ILE A 88 5.69 7.74 -3.40
C ILE A 88 7.12 8.11 -3.00
N PRO A 89 7.70 7.45 -1.98
CA PRO A 89 9.10 7.64 -1.65
C PRO A 89 10.03 7.26 -2.82
N LEU A 90 10.94 8.15 -3.20
CA LEU A 90 12.00 7.86 -4.17
C LEU A 90 13.29 7.46 -3.44
N ASN A 91 13.22 6.41 -2.60
CA ASN A 91 14.33 5.93 -1.79
C ASN A 91 15.18 4.83 -2.48
N GLN A 92 14.81 4.42 -3.68
CA GLN A 92 15.48 3.39 -4.45
C GLN A 92 15.68 3.83 -5.91
N VAL A 93 16.81 3.44 -6.48
CA VAL A 93 17.18 3.61 -7.90
C VAL A 93 16.78 2.36 -8.69
N GLY A 94 16.45 2.53 -9.96
CA GLY A 94 16.08 1.45 -10.87
C GLY A 94 14.59 1.12 -10.83
N ALA A 95 14.26 -0.03 -11.40
CA ALA A 95 12.89 -0.50 -11.54
C ALA A 95 12.34 -1.11 -10.25
N ARG A 96 11.08 -0.82 -9.94
CA ARG A 96 10.31 -1.53 -8.91
C ARG A 96 8.82 -1.52 -9.23
N GLU A 97 8.14 -2.54 -8.75
CA GLU A 97 6.68 -2.60 -8.79
C GLU A 97 6.10 -1.72 -7.67
N ILE A 98 5.13 -0.89 -8.03
CA ILE A 98 4.34 -0.10 -7.10
C ILE A 98 2.92 -0.67 -7.14
N VAL A 99 2.39 -1.02 -5.98
CA VAL A 99 0.99 -1.38 -5.79
C VAL A 99 0.45 -0.56 -4.63
N ILE A 100 -0.59 0.24 -4.88
CA ILE A 100 -1.17 1.13 -3.88
C ILE A 100 -2.65 0.76 -3.72
N PRO A 101 -3.01 0.14 -2.57
CA PRO A 101 -4.40 -0.10 -2.24
C PRO A 101 -5.16 1.22 -2.08
N PHE A 102 -6.39 1.27 -2.58
CA PHE A 102 -7.23 2.46 -2.52
C PHE A 102 -7.52 2.94 -1.09
N ASP A 103 -7.54 2.02 -0.11
CA ASP A 103 -7.72 2.34 1.31
C ASP A 103 -6.51 3.05 1.95
N ARG A 104 -5.34 3.03 1.29
CA ARG A 104 -4.13 3.74 1.71
C ARG A 104 -3.99 5.11 1.05
N ILE A 105 -4.87 5.46 0.12
CA ILE A 105 -4.85 6.75 -0.56
C ILE A 105 -5.74 7.73 0.20
N ARG A 106 -5.15 8.85 0.62
CA ARG A 106 -5.85 9.83 1.45
C ARG A 106 -6.89 10.57 0.61
N LYS A 107 -8.12 10.63 1.11
CA LYS A 107 -9.16 11.55 0.61
C LYS A 107 -8.80 12.99 0.95
N VAL A 108 -8.89 13.88 -0.02
CA VAL A 108 -8.76 15.33 0.18
C VAL A 108 -10.09 15.97 -0.19
N ARG A 109 -10.70 16.65 0.79
CA ARG A 109 -12.07 17.18 0.71
C ARG A 109 -13.10 16.06 0.47
N ASN A 110 -13.96 16.18 -0.54
CA ASN A 110 -15.14 15.34 -0.77
C ASN A 110 -15.10 14.67 -2.16
N PRO A 111 -14.08 13.85 -2.48
CA PRO A 111 -14.07 13.13 -3.76
C PRO A 111 -15.31 12.24 -3.89
N ILE A 112 -15.94 12.27 -5.07
CA ILE A 112 -17.18 11.55 -5.37
C ILE A 112 -17.03 10.06 -5.08
N GLY A 113 -15.90 9.48 -5.47
CA GLY A 113 -15.61 8.07 -5.23
C GLY A 113 -14.76 7.45 -6.33
N TRP A 114 -14.33 6.21 -6.09
CA TRP A 114 -13.62 5.41 -7.10
C TRP A 114 -14.47 5.07 -8.33
N HIS A 115 -15.80 5.23 -8.27
CA HIS A 115 -16.67 5.09 -9.44
C HIS A 115 -16.58 6.26 -10.44
N LYS A 116 -15.83 7.31 -10.08
CA LYS A 116 -15.61 8.47 -10.94
C LYS A 116 -14.22 9.05 -10.71
N ILE A 117 -13.28 8.67 -11.57
CA ILE A 117 -11.93 9.24 -11.61
C ILE A 117 -11.70 9.93 -12.95
N ASP A 118 -11.60 11.27 -12.93
CA ASP A 118 -11.47 12.09 -14.13
C ASP A 118 -10.03 12.09 -14.68
N TYR A 119 -9.05 12.18 -13.77
CA TYR A 119 -7.65 12.37 -14.11
C TYR A 119 -6.72 11.60 -13.19
N PHE A 120 -5.62 11.10 -13.76
CA PHE A 120 -4.43 10.70 -13.03
C PHE A 120 -3.35 11.75 -13.24
N GLN A 121 -2.83 12.32 -12.15
CA GLN A 121 -1.82 13.35 -12.20
C GLN A 121 -0.66 13.01 -11.26
N MET A 122 0.56 13.33 -11.68
CA MET A 122 1.73 13.30 -10.80
C MET A 122 2.39 14.66 -10.73
N HIS A 123 2.79 15.06 -9.52
CA HIS A 123 3.52 16.30 -9.23
C HIS A 123 4.82 16.00 -8.53
N ALA A 124 5.91 16.64 -8.98
CA ALA A 124 7.22 16.54 -8.34
C ALA A 124 7.17 17.12 -6.92
N ASP A 125 6.41 18.21 -6.75
CA ASP A 125 6.05 18.80 -5.47
C ASP A 125 4.67 19.46 -5.55
N TRP A 126 3.63 18.77 -5.07
CA TRP A 126 2.28 19.31 -5.02
C TRP A 126 2.12 20.49 -4.04
N THR A 127 3.03 20.63 -3.06
CA THR A 127 2.95 21.70 -2.06
C THR A 127 3.55 23.01 -2.56
N GLY A 128 4.36 22.97 -3.62
CA GLY A 128 5.09 24.12 -4.18
C GLY A 128 6.13 24.71 -3.23
N GLN A 129 6.48 24.03 -2.14
CA GLN A 129 7.36 24.54 -1.08
C GLN A 129 8.83 24.21 -1.31
N LYS A 130 9.16 23.25 -2.16
CA LYS A 130 10.52 22.74 -2.35
C LYS A 130 10.94 22.81 -3.82
N ARG A 131 12.13 23.38 -4.07
CA ARG A 131 12.86 23.11 -5.31
C ARG A 131 13.24 21.63 -5.31
N HIS A 132 12.57 20.86 -6.15
CA HIS A 132 12.89 19.46 -6.34
C HIS A 132 14.15 19.30 -7.18
N ASP A 133 14.81 18.15 -7.01
CA ASP A 133 16.00 17.79 -7.76
C ASP A 133 15.64 17.65 -9.25
N ARG A 134 16.12 18.60 -10.06
CA ARG A 134 15.78 18.71 -11.48
C ARG A 134 16.36 17.56 -12.31
N ASP A 135 17.36 16.85 -11.79
CA ASP A 135 17.99 15.73 -12.48
C ASP A 135 17.22 14.41 -12.32
N VAL A 136 16.10 14.42 -11.59
CA VAL A 136 15.25 13.24 -11.44
C VAL A 136 14.52 12.96 -12.76
N VAL A 137 14.64 11.71 -13.20
CA VAL A 137 13.96 11.13 -14.35
C VAL A 137 13.24 9.88 -13.89
N LEU A 138 11.93 9.85 -14.14
CA LEU A 138 11.05 8.74 -13.82
C LEU A 138 10.47 8.17 -15.10
N GLU A 139 10.42 6.84 -15.18
CA GLU A 139 9.61 6.13 -16.17
C GLU A 139 8.49 5.38 -15.48
N ILE A 140 7.28 5.49 -16.00
CA ILE A 140 6.11 4.76 -15.51
C ILE A 140 5.63 3.85 -16.61
N HIS A 141 5.49 2.57 -16.27
CA HIS A 141 5.12 1.51 -17.18
C HIS A 141 3.89 0.79 -16.63
N ASP A 142 3.04 0.32 -17.53
CA ASP A 142 1.95 -0.62 -17.22
C ASP A 142 1.04 -0.16 -16.07
N LEU A 143 0.55 1.08 -16.15
CA LEU A 143 -0.46 1.58 -15.22
C LEU A 143 -1.74 0.76 -15.35
N ARG A 144 -2.18 0.15 -14.25
CA ARG A 144 -3.30 -0.79 -14.27
C ARG A 144 -4.06 -0.83 -12.96
N LEU A 145 -5.34 -1.15 -13.07
CA LEU A 145 -6.18 -1.52 -11.94
C LEU A 145 -6.02 -2.99 -11.66
N VAL A 146 -6.04 -3.33 -10.38
CA VAL A 146 -5.87 -4.71 -9.93
C VAL A 146 -7.07 -5.10 -9.08
N LYS A 147 -7.67 -6.24 -9.45
CA LYS A 147 -8.68 -6.93 -8.65
C LYS A 147 -7.96 -7.93 -7.75
N GLY A 148 -8.32 -7.98 -6.48
CA GLY A 148 -7.73 -8.89 -5.51
C GLY A 148 -7.55 -8.26 -4.13
N ASP A 149 -7.26 -9.09 -3.14
CA ASP A 149 -7.02 -8.67 -1.77
C ASP A 149 -5.59 -8.09 -1.62
N PHE A 150 -5.37 -6.81 -1.97
CA PHE A 150 -4.06 -6.13 -1.71
C PHE A 150 -3.79 -5.86 -0.22
N THR A 151 -4.73 -6.25 0.62
CA THR A 151 -4.50 -6.57 2.03
C THR A 151 -3.38 -7.61 2.26
N ASP A 152 -2.98 -8.36 1.23
CA ASP A 152 -1.95 -9.41 1.28
C ASP A 152 -0.51 -8.90 1.33
N ASN A 153 -0.28 -7.58 1.29
CA ASN A 153 0.98 -6.97 1.71
C ASN A 153 1.03 -6.62 3.22
N ALA A 154 0.01 -7.00 4.00
CA ALA A 154 0.25 -7.32 5.39
C ALA A 154 1.07 -8.61 5.41
N LYS A 155 2.38 -8.53 5.65
CA LYS A 155 3.23 -9.72 5.84
C LYS A 155 2.69 -10.55 7.01
N GLY A 156 1.87 -11.55 6.71
CA GLY A 156 1.39 -12.56 7.67
C GLY A 156 0.16 -13.30 7.13
N PRO A 157 0.02 -14.61 7.40
CA PRO A 157 -1.26 -15.31 7.21
C PRO A 157 -2.35 -14.50 7.92
N ARG A 158 -3.37 -14.07 7.19
CA ARG A 158 -4.56 -13.50 7.82
C ARG A 158 -5.39 -14.67 8.28
N MET A 159 -5.55 -14.71 9.58
CA MET A 159 -6.44 -15.62 10.23
C MET A 159 -7.74 -14.88 10.55
N ASP A 160 -8.88 -15.55 10.38
CA ASP A 160 -10.14 -14.98 10.81
C ASP A 160 -10.20 -14.86 12.34
N ASP A 161 -11.18 -14.14 12.89
CA ASP A 161 -11.28 -13.96 14.34
C ASP A 161 -11.35 -15.30 15.09
N LYS A 162 -12.07 -16.29 14.54
CA LYS A 162 -12.18 -17.62 15.14
C LYS A 162 -10.83 -18.31 15.20
N GLU A 163 -10.09 -18.30 14.11
CA GLU A 163 -8.73 -18.82 14.05
C GLU A 163 -7.80 -18.05 15.00
N PHE A 164 -7.88 -16.72 15.04
CA PHE A 164 -7.09 -15.88 15.95
C PHE A 164 -7.31 -16.27 17.41
N PHE A 165 -8.57 -16.29 17.83
CA PHE A 165 -8.94 -16.65 19.19
C PHE A 165 -8.66 -18.14 19.48
N SER A 166 -8.58 -19.02 18.48
CA SER A 166 -8.17 -20.41 18.69
C SER A 166 -6.69 -20.59 19.05
N LEU A 167 -5.84 -19.60 18.70
CA LEU A 167 -4.40 -19.64 18.98
C LEU A 167 -4.00 -19.07 20.35
N LEU A 168 -4.95 -18.51 21.10
CA LEU A 168 -4.65 -17.94 22.42
C LEU A 168 -4.44 -19.03 23.48
N ASP A 169 -3.47 -18.80 24.37
CA ASP A 169 -3.18 -19.65 25.52
C ASP A 169 -4.20 -19.40 26.64
N TYR A 170 -5.31 -20.15 26.59
CA TYR A 170 -6.41 -20.03 27.56
C TYR A 170 -6.16 -20.71 28.90
N ASP A 171 -5.02 -21.38 29.10
CA ASP A 171 -4.63 -21.93 30.41
C ASP A 171 -4.27 -20.80 31.40
N ARG A 172 -4.11 -19.58 30.88
CA ARG A 172 -3.86 -18.36 31.64
C ARG A 172 -5.12 -17.82 32.30
N PRO A 173 -5.17 -17.71 33.64
CA PRO A 173 -6.36 -17.24 34.35
C PRO A 173 -6.73 -15.79 33.97
N GLU A 174 -5.74 -14.96 33.62
CA GLU A 174 -5.97 -13.59 33.17
C GLU A 174 -6.80 -13.47 31.87
N LEU A 175 -6.91 -14.54 31.08
CA LEU A 175 -7.66 -14.57 29.82
C LEU A 175 -9.04 -15.22 29.95
N ALA A 176 -9.50 -15.57 31.16
CA ALA A 176 -10.77 -16.25 31.37
C ALA A 176 -11.98 -15.52 30.73
N LYS A 177 -11.99 -14.19 30.78
CA LYS A 177 -13.03 -13.36 30.13
C LYS A 177 -12.96 -13.41 28.60
N VAL A 178 -11.74 -13.46 28.05
CA VAL A 178 -11.50 -13.60 26.60
C VAL A 178 -12.00 -14.97 26.14
N LYS A 179 -11.64 -16.04 26.87
CA LYS A 179 -12.10 -17.41 26.61
C LYS A 179 -13.62 -17.51 26.58
N SER A 180 -14.29 -17.00 27.63
CA SER A 180 -15.75 -17.06 27.73
C SER A 180 -16.45 -16.36 26.57
N ALA A 181 -15.94 -15.22 26.11
CA ALA A 181 -16.52 -14.51 24.96
C ALA A 181 -16.24 -15.23 23.63
N ALA A 182 -15.01 -15.74 23.45
CA ALA A 182 -14.62 -16.51 22.26
C ALA A 182 -15.43 -17.82 22.13
N ASP A 183 -15.67 -18.54 23.23
CA ASP A 183 -16.48 -19.77 23.25
C ASP A 183 -17.95 -19.52 22.82
N THR A 184 -18.46 -18.31 23.07
CA THR A 184 -19.81 -17.88 22.63
C THR A 184 -19.84 -17.33 21.19
N GLY A 185 -18.69 -17.23 20.51
CA GLY A 185 -18.56 -16.65 19.18
C GLY A 185 -18.63 -15.11 19.14
N ASP A 186 -18.63 -14.44 20.29
CA ASP A 186 -18.61 -12.97 20.36
C ASP A 186 -17.17 -12.45 20.34
N TYR A 187 -16.58 -12.49 19.15
CA TYR A 187 -15.19 -12.07 18.95
C TYR A 187 -14.97 -10.57 19.14
N LYS A 188 -16.01 -9.75 18.98
CA LYS A 188 -15.96 -8.31 19.26
C LYS A 188 -15.76 -8.06 20.75
N GLN A 189 -16.52 -8.77 21.59
CA GLN A 189 -16.38 -8.69 23.04
C GLN A 189 -15.09 -9.35 23.53
N ALA A 190 -14.69 -10.48 22.93
CA ALA A 190 -13.41 -11.13 23.22
C ALA A 190 -12.22 -10.20 22.92
N GLY A 191 -12.27 -9.48 21.80
CA GLY A 191 -11.26 -8.48 21.41
C GLY A 191 -11.21 -7.30 22.38
N HIS A 192 -12.37 -6.84 22.87
CA HIS A 192 -12.43 -5.81 23.91
C HIS A 192 -11.71 -6.25 25.19
N PHE A 193 -12.02 -7.44 25.71
CA PHE A 193 -11.38 -7.98 26.92
C PHE A 193 -9.87 -8.23 26.73
N LEU A 194 -9.46 -8.72 25.56
CA LEU A 194 -8.04 -8.92 25.25
C LEU A 194 -7.29 -7.58 25.22
N ALA A 195 -7.88 -6.54 24.63
CA ALA A 195 -7.30 -5.20 24.62
C ALA A 195 -7.20 -4.60 26.03
N GLU A 196 -8.21 -4.76 26.88
CA GLU A 196 -8.14 -4.35 28.29
C GLU A 196 -7.04 -5.09 29.05
N HIS A 197 -6.93 -6.41 28.86
CA HIS A 197 -5.86 -7.20 29.45
C HIS A 197 -4.48 -6.69 29.02
N ILE A 198 -4.26 -6.44 27.72
CA ILE A 198 -2.98 -5.94 27.21
C ILE A 198 -2.62 -4.54 27.77
N ARG A 199 -3.61 -3.67 27.99
CA ARG A 199 -3.39 -2.34 28.58
C ARG A 199 -3.06 -2.41 30.07
N ASN A 200 -3.69 -3.32 30.80
CA ASN A 200 -3.60 -3.41 32.25
C ASN A 200 -2.58 -4.45 32.75
N ARG A 201 -2.05 -5.31 31.87
CA ARG A 201 -1.06 -6.31 32.26
C ARG A 201 0.21 -5.63 32.78
N THR A 202 0.68 -6.08 33.93
CA THR A 202 1.93 -5.60 34.55
C THR A 202 3.14 -6.37 34.05
N HIS A 203 2.97 -7.62 33.57
CA HIS A 203 4.03 -8.45 32.99
C HIS A 203 3.48 -9.43 31.92
N PRO A 204 4.28 -9.82 30.90
CA PRO A 204 5.52 -9.17 30.47
C PRO A 204 5.22 -7.89 29.67
N THR A 205 5.92 -6.81 30.00
CA THR A 205 5.90 -5.55 29.25
C THR A 205 6.75 -5.71 28.00
N TRP A 206 6.17 -6.17 26.90
CA TRP A 206 6.84 -6.11 25.61
C TRP A 206 6.89 -4.65 25.16
N VAL A 207 7.96 -3.95 25.53
CA VAL A 207 8.23 -2.58 25.09
C VAL A 207 9.34 -2.63 24.05
N LEU A 208 9.14 -1.90 22.96
CA LEU A 208 10.02 -1.74 21.80
C LEU A 208 11.45 -1.23 22.11
N ASP A 209 11.85 -1.09 23.39
CA ASP A 209 13.21 -0.71 23.79
C ASP A 209 14.15 -1.93 23.82
N ARG A 210 15.13 -1.92 22.90
CA ARG A 210 16.20 -2.92 22.77
C ARG A 210 16.94 -3.19 24.09
N ARG A 211 17.06 -2.20 24.99
CA ARG A 211 17.88 -2.29 26.22
C ARG A 211 17.22 -3.09 27.34
N ASN A 212 15.90 -3.28 27.29
CA ASN A 212 15.14 -4.02 28.30
C ASN A 212 15.01 -5.51 27.97
N ARG A 213 15.82 -6.03 27.04
CA ARG A 213 15.85 -7.47 26.76
C ARG A 213 16.50 -8.20 27.95
N PRO A 214 15.89 -9.29 28.46
CA PRO A 214 16.55 -10.14 29.42
C PRO A 214 17.74 -10.81 28.74
N THR A 215 18.96 -10.32 28.98
CA THR A 215 20.16 -11.05 28.59
C THR A 215 20.45 -12.07 29.69
N LYS A 216 20.49 -13.36 29.34
CA LYS A 216 20.90 -14.44 30.25
C LYS A 216 22.40 -14.32 30.56
N GLY A 217 22.81 -13.28 31.27
CA GLY A 217 24.19 -13.05 31.72
C GLY A 217 25.20 -12.67 30.63
N VAL A 218 24.77 -12.40 29.40
CA VAL A 218 25.67 -11.98 28.31
C VAL A 218 25.55 -10.48 28.11
N ALA A 219 26.67 -9.76 28.17
CA ALA A 219 26.67 -8.32 27.94
C ALA A 219 26.24 -7.99 26.50
N PRO A 220 25.42 -6.95 26.29
CA PRO A 220 24.97 -6.59 24.95
C PRO A 220 26.17 -6.22 24.07
N ILE A 221 26.22 -6.77 22.86
CA ILE A 221 27.18 -6.33 21.84
C ILE A 221 26.79 -4.90 21.43
N VAL A 222 27.78 -3.99 21.50
CA VAL A 222 27.64 -2.55 21.24
C VAL A 222 27.14 -2.31 19.82
#